data_AF-A0A1I3YUW3-F1
#
_entry.id   AF-A0A1I3YUW3-F1
#
_cell.length_a   1.000
_cell.length_b   1.000
_cell.length_c   1.000
_cell.angle_alpha   90.00
_cell.angle_beta   90.00
_cell.angle_gamma   90.00
#
_symmetry.space_group_name_H-M   'P 1'
#
loop_
_entity.id
_entity.type
_entity.pdbx_description
1 polymer ?
#
loop_
_entity_poly.entity_id
_entity_poly.type
_entity_poly.pdbx_seq_one_letter_code
_entity_poly.pdbx_strand_id
1 'polypeptide(L)'
;MTARGARTALLALVLGCGLAGAAQAQDYVRADCRAQLDPTVSRFDTPLHQRWYRRFWTGDCDHLPLCFSGSPNWNDIVGKLLVRGGPAERAALLPKACRLGQAIGLEWARDKRVRRIDTGDLHAFKGQLDASGDALRGVEQVEASARAKMAR
;
A
#
# COMPACT_ATOMS: atom_id res chain seq x y z
N MET A 1 -49.68 43.74 -33.86
CA MET A 1 -49.41 42.39 -34.38
C MET A 1 -48.47 41.70 -33.41
N THR A 2 -48.92 40.57 -32.87
CA THR A 2 -48.39 39.82 -31.72
C THR A 2 -47.15 39.00 -32.09
N ALA A 3 -46.03 39.23 -31.39
CA ALA A 3 -44.85 38.35 -31.50
C ALA A 3 -44.96 37.23 -30.45
N ARG A 4 -45.37 36.04 -30.88
CA ARG A 4 -45.21 34.78 -30.14
C ARG A 4 -43.89 34.14 -30.59
N GLY A 5 -42.96 33.96 -29.67
CA GLY A 5 -41.77 33.14 -29.86
C GLY A 5 -41.53 32.32 -28.61
N ALA A 6 -42.02 31.08 -28.62
CA ALA A 6 -41.92 30.13 -27.51
C ALA A 6 -40.47 29.73 -27.27
N ARG A 7 -40.02 29.79 -26.01
CA ARG A 7 -38.69 29.35 -25.56
C ARG A 7 -38.71 27.83 -25.41
N THR A 8 -38.07 27.11 -26.34
CA THR A 8 -37.86 25.67 -26.23
C THR A 8 -36.71 25.42 -25.26
N ALA A 9 -37.02 24.91 -24.06
CA ALA A 9 -36.03 24.51 -23.07
C ALA A 9 -35.37 23.18 -23.49
N LEU A 10 -34.06 23.21 -23.75
CA LEU A 10 -33.25 22.00 -23.91
C LEU A 10 -32.99 21.37 -22.54
N LEU A 11 -33.56 20.18 -22.28
CA LEU A 11 -33.12 19.31 -21.19
C LEU A 11 -31.79 18.66 -21.59
N ALA A 12 -30.70 19.10 -20.97
CA ALA A 12 -29.43 18.40 -21.01
C ALA A 12 -29.49 17.19 -20.06
N LEU A 13 -29.61 15.98 -20.64
CA LEU A 13 -29.47 14.73 -19.90
C LEU A 13 -27.98 14.52 -19.61
N VAL A 14 -27.51 14.96 -18.44
CA VAL A 14 -26.15 14.65 -17.97
C VAL A 14 -26.17 13.18 -17.53
N LEU A 15 -25.72 12.28 -18.41
CA LEU A 15 -25.33 10.92 -18.04
C LEU A 15 -24.16 11.01 -17.07
N GLY A 16 -24.46 10.97 -15.78
CA GLY A 16 -23.48 10.69 -14.73
C GLY A 16 -23.02 9.24 -14.83
N CYS A 17 -22.11 8.95 -15.75
CA CYS A 17 -21.26 7.77 -15.61
C CYS A 17 -20.43 7.97 -14.35
N GLY A 18 -20.82 7.25 -13.29
CA GLY A 18 -20.06 7.19 -12.05
C GLY A 18 -18.63 6.78 -12.35
N LEU A 19 -17.69 7.71 -12.16
CA LEU A 19 -16.28 7.41 -12.02
C LEU A 19 -16.15 6.54 -10.76
N ALA A 20 -16.20 5.23 -10.91
CA ALA A 20 -15.67 4.33 -9.91
C ALA A 20 -14.18 4.68 -9.78
N GLY A 21 -13.84 5.48 -8.77
CA GLY A 21 -12.48 5.93 -8.53
C GLY A 21 -11.57 4.71 -8.43
N ALA A 22 -10.53 4.65 -9.26
CA ALA A 22 -9.50 3.65 -9.11
C ALA A 22 -8.85 3.87 -7.74
N ALA A 23 -9.17 3.00 -6.78
CA ALA A 23 -8.60 3.06 -5.44
C ALA A 23 -7.08 3.13 -5.55
N GLN A 24 -6.50 4.21 -5.06
CA GLN A 24 -5.08 4.47 -5.18
C GLN A 24 -4.33 3.62 -4.16
N ALA A 25 -3.06 3.30 -4.44
CA ALA A 25 -2.21 2.56 -3.50
C ALA A 25 -2.20 3.15 -2.08
N GLN A 26 -2.43 4.46 -1.99
CA GLN A 26 -2.43 5.25 -0.75
C GLN A 26 -3.66 5.02 0.13
N ASP A 27 -4.76 4.51 -0.44
CA ASP A 27 -6.03 4.32 0.27
C ASP A 27 -5.94 3.21 1.33
N TYR A 28 -5.06 2.23 1.10
CA TYR A 28 -4.85 1.07 1.97
C TYR A 28 -3.82 1.31 3.08
N VAL A 29 -3.14 2.46 3.03
CA VAL A 29 -1.98 2.76 3.85
C VAL A 29 -2.39 3.65 5.02
N ARG A 30 -1.77 3.43 6.19
CA ARG A 30 -1.89 4.32 7.35
C ARG A 30 -1.72 5.79 6.95
N ALA A 31 -2.57 6.66 7.51
CA ALA A 31 -2.64 8.07 7.13
C ALA A 31 -1.29 8.80 7.25
N ASP A 32 -0.51 8.49 8.29
CA ASP A 32 0.82 9.08 8.53
C ASP A 32 1.91 8.58 7.56
N CYS A 33 1.67 7.47 6.85
CA CYS A 33 2.54 6.99 5.79
C CYS A 33 2.25 7.63 4.42
N ARG A 34 1.04 8.15 4.17
CA ARG A 34 0.63 8.63 2.83
C ARG A 34 1.57 9.69 2.28
N ALA A 35 1.97 10.65 3.11
CA ALA A 35 2.90 11.71 2.74
C ALA A 35 4.35 11.23 2.51
N GLN A 36 4.66 9.98 2.87
CA GLN A 36 6.01 9.41 2.75
C GLN A 36 6.17 8.54 1.50
N LEU A 37 5.07 8.18 0.85
CA LEU A 37 5.07 7.29 -0.31
C LEU A 37 5.32 8.05 -1.59
N ASP A 38 5.98 7.40 -2.54
CA ASP A 38 6.09 7.94 -3.89
C ASP A 38 4.78 7.68 -4.65
N PRO A 39 4.02 8.73 -5.03
CA PRO A 39 2.76 8.56 -5.75
C PRO A 39 2.98 8.01 -7.16
N THR A 40 4.18 8.14 -7.74
CA THR A 40 4.48 7.73 -9.12
C THR A 40 4.68 6.22 -9.26
N VAL A 41 5.09 5.54 -8.18
CA VAL A 41 5.33 4.08 -8.13
C VAL A 41 4.03 3.29 -7.91
N SER A 42 2.89 3.98 -7.77
CA SER A 42 1.57 3.38 -7.48
C SER A 42 0.85 2.79 -8.70
N ARG A 43 1.55 2.58 -9.82
CA ARG A 43 0.95 1.97 -11.02
C ARG A 43 0.98 0.45 -10.87
N PHE A 44 -0.15 -0.13 -10.50
CA PHE A 44 -0.33 -1.58 -10.46
C PHE A 44 -0.37 -2.14 -11.88
N ASP A 45 0.34 -3.24 -12.10
CA ASP A 45 0.36 -3.89 -13.41
C ASP A 45 -1.02 -4.49 -13.77
N THR A 46 -1.78 -4.90 -12.74
CA THR A 46 -3.12 -5.49 -12.90
C THR A 46 -4.02 -5.19 -11.70
N PRO A 47 -5.36 -5.31 -11.82
CA PRO A 47 -6.28 -5.25 -10.68
C PRO A 47 -5.99 -6.31 -9.61
N LEU A 48 -5.43 -7.46 -10.00
CA LEU A 48 -5.02 -8.51 -9.06
C LEU A 48 -3.82 -8.06 -8.22
N HIS A 49 -2.84 -7.41 -8.85
CA HIS A 49 -1.68 -6.82 -8.17
C HIS A 49 -2.11 -5.79 -7.12
N GLN A 50 -3.06 -4.93 -7.47
CA GLN A 50 -3.65 -3.95 -6.54
C GLN A 50 -4.29 -4.62 -5.31
N ARG A 51 -5.09 -5.67 -5.49
CA ARG A 51 -5.73 -6.39 -4.37
C ARG A 51 -4.71 -7.09 -3.47
N TRP A 52 -3.68 -7.70 -4.04
CA TRP A 52 -2.58 -8.25 -3.25
C TRP A 52 -1.81 -7.15 -2.50
N TYR A 53 -1.60 -5.98 -3.13
CA TYR A 53 -0.99 -4.84 -2.45
C TYR A 53 -1.84 -4.34 -1.27
N ARG A 54 -3.17 -4.29 -1.42
CA ARG A 54 -4.09 -4.05 -0.30
C ARG A 54 -3.87 -5.09 0.80
N ARG A 55 -3.84 -6.39 0.46
CA ARG A 55 -3.62 -7.47 1.44
C ARG A 55 -2.31 -7.30 2.20
N PHE A 56 -1.23 -6.90 1.52
CA PHE A 56 0.06 -6.64 2.16
C PHE A 56 -0.05 -5.56 3.23
N TRP A 57 -0.73 -4.45 2.92
CA TRP A 57 -0.85 -3.33 3.84
C TRP A 57 -1.83 -3.59 4.98
N THR A 58 -3.01 -4.12 4.68
CA THR A 58 -4.15 -4.13 5.63
C THR A 58 -4.37 -5.44 6.34
N GLY A 59 -3.87 -6.57 5.81
CA GLY A 59 -4.28 -7.88 6.33
C GLY A 59 -5.50 -8.46 5.65
N ASP A 60 -6.21 -7.67 4.85
CA ASP A 60 -7.51 -8.04 4.27
C ASP A 60 -7.35 -8.76 2.93
N CYS A 61 -8.01 -9.90 2.78
CA CYS A 61 -7.95 -10.70 1.57
C CYS A 61 -8.85 -10.20 0.45
N ASP A 62 -9.92 -9.43 0.72
CA ASP A 62 -10.80 -8.88 -0.33
C ASP A 62 -11.15 -9.90 -1.44
N HIS A 63 -11.69 -11.06 -1.05
CA HIS A 63 -12.04 -12.17 -1.96
C HIS A 63 -10.90 -12.73 -2.83
N LEU A 64 -9.64 -12.47 -2.49
CA LEU A 64 -8.50 -13.07 -3.17
C LEU A 64 -8.53 -14.60 -3.01
N PRO A 65 -8.40 -15.36 -4.12
CA PRO A 65 -8.35 -16.80 -4.07
C PRO A 65 -7.08 -17.25 -3.33
N LEU A 66 -7.21 -18.27 -2.48
CA LEU A 66 -6.10 -18.85 -1.71
C LEU A 66 -5.37 -17.83 -0.81
N CYS A 67 -6.09 -16.82 -0.32
CA CYS A 67 -5.55 -15.82 0.59
C CYS A 67 -5.87 -16.16 2.05
N PHE A 68 -4.87 -15.97 2.91
CA PHE A 68 -5.03 -16.01 4.37
C PHE A 68 -5.05 -14.57 4.89
N SER A 69 -6.08 -14.18 5.63
CA SER A 69 -6.19 -12.83 6.20
C SER A 69 -5.35 -12.68 7.47
N GLY A 70 -5.12 -11.44 7.90
CA GLY A 70 -4.40 -11.12 9.13
C GLY A 70 -2.90 -10.90 8.97
N SER A 71 -2.11 -11.36 9.94
CA SER A 71 -0.67 -11.09 10.00
C SER A 71 0.16 -12.03 9.09
N PRO A 72 1.32 -11.57 8.58
CA PRO A 72 1.84 -10.20 8.65
C PRO A 72 1.02 -9.24 7.75
N ASN A 73 0.84 -8.01 8.23
CA ASN A 73 0.43 -6.87 7.42
C ASN A 73 1.25 -5.65 7.82
N TRP A 74 1.53 -4.78 6.85
CA TRP A 74 2.51 -3.72 7.07
C TRP A 74 1.99 -2.56 7.91
N ASN A 75 0.67 -2.27 7.89
CA ASN A 75 0.10 -1.23 8.75
C ASN A 75 0.34 -1.55 10.24
N ASP A 76 0.09 -2.78 10.66
CA ASP A 76 0.33 -3.21 12.04
C ASP A 76 1.82 -3.19 12.39
N ILE A 77 2.68 -3.60 11.45
CA ILE A 77 4.13 -3.57 11.62
C ILE A 77 4.63 -2.14 11.87
N VAL A 78 4.22 -1.17 11.04
CA VAL A 78 4.61 0.23 11.23
C VAL A 78 4.09 0.73 12.58
N GLY A 79 2.85 0.43 12.96
CA GLY A 79 2.31 0.79 14.28
C GLY A 79 3.19 0.29 15.44
N LYS A 80 3.58 -0.98 15.41
CA LYS A 80 4.46 -1.59 16.42
C LYS A 80 5.86 -1.00 16.43
N LEU A 81 6.42 -0.67 15.27
CA LEU A 81 7.72 -0.02 15.16
C LEU A 81 7.70 1.36 15.80
N LEU A 82 6.69 2.18 15.51
CA LEU A 82 6.56 3.53 16.07
C LEU A 82 6.36 3.51 17.59
N VAL A 83 5.60 2.55 18.12
CA VAL A 83 5.46 2.37 19.58
C VAL A 83 6.80 2.04 20.21
N ARG A 84 7.58 1.14 19.60
CA ARG A 84 8.87 0.69 20.13
C ARG A 84 9.97 1.74 20.06
N GLY A 85 10.10 2.46 18.94
CA GLY A 85 11.09 3.55 18.82
C GLY A 85 10.71 4.80 19.62
N GLY A 86 9.42 4.94 19.95
CA GLY A 86 8.91 6.06 20.74
C GLY A 86 8.95 7.41 20.01
N PRO A 87 8.60 8.51 20.71
CA PRO A 87 8.50 9.84 20.10
C PRO A 87 9.82 10.38 19.53
N ALA A 88 10.94 10.05 20.18
CA ALA A 88 12.26 10.55 19.79
C ALA A 88 12.70 10.04 18.41
N GLU A 89 12.42 8.77 18.09
CA GLU A 89 12.83 8.17 16.82
C GLU A 89 11.77 8.33 15.71
N ARG A 90 10.55 8.76 16.05
CA ARG A 90 9.41 8.78 15.13
C ARG A 90 9.70 9.49 13.81
N ALA A 91 10.40 10.63 13.86
CA ALA A 91 10.71 11.43 12.67
C ALA A 91 11.65 10.70 11.69
N ALA A 92 12.56 9.86 12.21
CA ALA A 92 13.47 9.05 11.38
C ALA A 92 12.82 7.73 10.95
N LEU A 93 12.08 7.10 11.88
CA LEU A 93 11.54 5.75 11.71
C LEU A 93 10.34 5.72 10.75
N LEU A 94 9.41 6.68 10.87
CA LEU A 94 8.19 6.69 10.06
C LEU A 94 8.49 6.72 8.55
N PRO A 95 9.28 7.68 8.00
CA PRO A 95 9.55 7.71 6.56
C PRO A 95 10.23 6.44 6.05
N LYS A 96 11.18 5.89 6.82
CA LYS A 96 11.90 4.65 6.46
C LYS A 96 10.95 3.46 6.40
N ALA A 97 10.15 3.25 7.44
CA ALA A 97 9.22 2.12 7.51
C ALA A 97 8.13 2.19 6.43
N CYS A 98 7.61 3.39 6.13
CA CYS A 98 6.59 3.56 5.09
C CYS A 98 7.14 3.29 3.68
N ARG A 99 8.31 3.86 3.33
CA ARG A 99 8.94 3.64 2.01
C ARG A 99 9.38 2.19 1.82
N LEU A 100 9.91 1.57 2.87
CA LEU A 100 10.24 0.14 2.85
C LEU A 100 9.00 -0.71 2.60
N GLY A 101 7.88 -0.38 3.26
CA GLY A 101 6.59 -1.03 3.02
C GLY A 101 6.12 -0.91 1.57
N GLN A 102 6.24 0.28 0.97
CA GLN A 102 5.87 0.47 -0.42
C GLN A 102 6.70 -0.42 -1.36
N ALA A 103 8.02 -0.46 -1.18
CA ALA A 103 8.90 -1.27 -2.01
C ALA A 103 8.60 -2.78 -1.87
N ILE A 104 8.56 -3.29 -0.63
CA ILE A 104 8.27 -4.71 -0.37
C ILE A 104 6.87 -5.08 -0.84
N GLY A 105 5.87 -4.25 -0.55
CA GLY A 105 4.48 -4.52 -0.91
C GLY A 105 4.26 -4.60 -2.41
N LEU A 106 4.85 -3.67 -3.16
CA LEU A 106 4.76 -3.67 -4.62
C LEU A 106 5.39 -4.93 -5.21
N GLU A 107 6.55 -5.33 -4.68
CA GLU A 107 7.25 -6.54 -5.14
C GLU A 107 6.48 -7.82 -4.79
N TRP A 108 6.07 -7.98 -3.53
CA TRP A 108 5.40 -9.18 -3.05
C TRP A 108 4.06 -9.43 -3.75
N ALA A 109 3.37 -8.35 -4.11
CA ALA A 109 2.07 -8.39 -4.75
C ALA A 109 2.13 -8.68 -6.27
N ARG A 110 3.33 -8.73 -6.88
CA ARG A 110 3.50 -9.18 -8.28
C ARG A 110 3.10 -10.65 -8.44
N ASP A 111 2.98 -11.11 -9.70
CA ASP A 111 2.73 -12.52 -9.99
C ASP A 111 3.81 -13.43 -9.37
N LYS A 112 3.38 -14.59 -8.86
CA LYS A 112 4.25 -15.54 -8.16
C LYS A 112 5.44 -16.03 -9.00
N ARG A 113 5.34 -15.99 -10.34
CA ARG A 113 6.40 -16.41 -11.27
C ARG A 113 7.49 -15.35 -11.43
N VAL A 114 7.22 -14.09 -11.09
CA VAL A 114 8.14 -12.97 -11.31
C VAL A 114 8.62 -12.34 -10.02
N ARG A 115 7.81 -12.35 -8.95
CA ARG A 115 8.18 -11.74 -7.67
C ARG A 115 9.44 -12.38 -7.09
N ARG A 116 10.28 -11.56 -6.49
CA ARG A 116 11.50 -11.95 -5.78
C ARG A 116 11.31 -12.05 -4.27
N ILE A 117 10.27 -11.42 -3.75
CA ILE A 117 9.87 -11.49 -2.34
C ILE A 117 8.56 -12.27 -2.25
N ASP A 118 8.56 -13.33 -1.44
CA ASP A 118 7.37 -14.15 -1.21
C ASP A 118 6.84 -14.04 0.23
N THR A 119 5.83 -14.84 0.57
CA THR A 119 5.22 -14.83 1.91
C THR A 119 6.19 -15.32 2.99
N GLY A 120 7.08 -16.27 2.68
CA GLY A 120 8.10 -16.73 3.61
C GLY A 120 9.05 -15.60 3.99
N ASP A 121 9.41 -14.76 3.02
CA ASP A 121 10.20 -13.56 3.26
C ASP A 121 9.49 -12.53 4.14
N LEU A 122 8.18 -12.33 3.96
CA LEU A 122 7.42 -11.44 4.86
C LEU A 122 7.45 -11.92 6.31
N HIS A 123 7.35 -13.23 6.54
CA HIS A 123 7.49 -13.81 7.87
C HIS A 123 8.91 -13.64 8.43
N ALA A 124 9.94 -13.85 7.60
CA ALA A 124 11.33 -13.63 8.00
C ALA A 124 11.59 -12.17 8.36
N PHE A 125 11.13 -11.22 7.54
CA PHE A 125 11.24 -9.78 7.82
C PHE A 125 10.53 -9.40 9.11
N LYS A 126 9.31 -9.90 9.33
CA LYS A 126 8.60 -9.69 10.60
C LYS A 126 9.41 -10.25 11.78
N GLY A 127 9.98 -11.45 11.64
CA GLY A 127 10.84 -12.05 12.66
C GLY A 127 12.08 -11.20 12.97
N GLN A 128 12.76 -10.68 11.95
CA GLN A 128 13.88 -9.75 12.11
C GLN A 128 13.47 -8.47 12.83
N LEU A 129 12.34 -7.86 12.44
CA LEU A 129 11.82 -6.67 13.11
C LEU A 129 11.46 -6.95 14.55
N ASP A 130 10.81 -8.08 14.86
CA ASP A 130 10.41 -8.43 16.22
C ASP A 130 11.61 -8.76 17.11
N ALA A 131 12.64 -9.44 16.56
CA ALA A 131 13.87 -9.76 17.28
C ALA A 131 14.78 -8.55 17.49
N SER A 132 14.64 -7.49 16.69
CA SER A 132 15.42 -6.27 16.87
C SER A 132 14.98 -5.52 18.12
N GLY A 133 15.89 -5.40 19.10
CA GLY A 133 15.68 -4.54 20.28
C GLY A 133 15.65 -3.04 19.96
N ASP A 134 16.06 -2.66 18.75
CA ASP A 134 16.15 -1.28 18.24
C ASP A 134 15.31 -1.19 16.96
N ALA A 135 14.29 -0.33 16.95
CA ALA A 135 13.32 -0.28 15.86
C ALA A 135 13.94 0.22 14.55
N LEU A 136 14.78 1.25 14.63
CA LEU A 136 15.43 1.84 13.47
C LEU A 136 16.43 0.87 12.83
N ARG A 137 17.28 0.25 13.64
CA ARG A 137 18.23 -0.78 13.19
C ARG A 137 17.52 -1.97 12.56
N GLY A 138 16.39 -2.39 13.13
CA GLY A 138 15.57 -3.48 12.57
C GLY A 138 15.05 -3.14 11.17
N VAL A 139 14.53 -1.92 10.97
CA VAL A 139 14.08 -1.46 9.65
C VAL A 139 15.22 -1.43 8.64
N GLU A 140 16.41 -0.98 9.03
CA GLU A 140 17.59 -0.94 8.15
C GLU A 140 18.07 -2.34 7.73
N GLN A 141 18.02 -3.32 8.63
CA GLN A 141 18.35 -4.71 8.32
C GLN A 141 17.35 -5.34 7.34
N VAL A 142 16.05 -5.09 7.53
CA VAL A 142 15.02 -5.56 6.58
C VAL A 142 15.16 -4.86 5.24
N GLU A 143 15.45 -3.55 5.23
CA GLU A 143 15.71 -2.80 4.00
C GLU A 143 16.87 -3.39 3.20
N ALA A 144 18.00 -3.67 3.85
CA ALA A 144 19.13 -4.32 3.20
C ALA A 144 18.76 -5.70 2.65
N SER A 145 18.04 -6.51 3.44
CA SER A 145 17.60 -7.86 3.05
C SER A 145 16.64 -7.83 1.86
N ALA A 146 15.66 -6.93 1.86
CA ALA A 146 14.70 -6.76 0.79
C ALA A 146 15.38 -6.30 -0.51
N ARG A 147 16.29 -5.31 -0.43
CA ARG A 147 17.07 -4.85 -1.59
C ARG A 147 17.91 -5.97 -2.20
N ALA A 148 18.59 -6.76 -1.36
CA ALA A 148 19.40 -7.89 -1.82
C ALA A 148 18.57 -8.99 -2.50
N LYS A 149 17.30 -9.13 -2.15
CA LYS A 149 16.37 -10.06 -2.82
C LYS A 149 15.86 -9.51 -4.15
N MET A 150 15.46 -8.24 -4.18
CA MET A 150 14.96 -7.58 -5.39
C MET A 150 16.01 -7.40 -6.49
N ALA A 151 17.31 -7.41 -6.14
CA ALA A 151 18.41 -7.28 -7.10
C ALA A 151 18.81 -8.60 -7.80
N ARG A 152 18.17 -9.73 -7.49
CA ARG A 152 18.41 -11.04 -8.11
C ARG A 152 17.51 -11.26 -9.32
#